data_AF-A0A9J7J281-F1
#
_entry.id   AF-A0A9J7J281-F1
#
_cell.length_a   1.000
_cell.length_b   1.000
_cell.length_c   1.000
_cell.angle_alpha   90.00
_cell.angle_beta   90.00
_cell.angle_gamma   90.00
#
_symmetry.space_group_name_H-M   'P 1'
#
loop_
_entity.id
_entity.type
_entity.pdbx_description
1 polymer ?
#
loop_
_entity_poly.entity_id
_entity_poly.type
_entity_poly.pdbx_seq_one_letter_code
_entity_poly.pdbx_strand_id
1 'polypeptide(L)'
;MEQTSAKEAICWQKDMGAHLPGCPQPILLDISWFTESMAAGQPVPEEVRHRLEVAEPKKEPQSSVTMPTYACQRPTALTHHNVILSEALETLAEAAGFEGNEGRLLSFYRAASVLKSLPCPVTSLSQLQGLPHFGEHSSRVIQELLEHGACEEVERVRCSERHQTMKLFTQIFGVGVKTANRWYQEGLRTLDELREQPQRLTQQQKAGLQYYQDLSTPVGRADAEALQQLVEAAVRQTLPGATVTLTGGFRRGKSQGHDVDFLITHPEEGQEVGLLPKVMRHLQSQGLVLYHQHHRSHLDSTHLLRQNYTMDAFERSFCILCLPQPPHAALGGTLHPCPTWKAVRVDLVVTPNSQFPFALLGWTGSQLFERELRRFSRQEKGLWLNSHGLFDPEQKTFFHATSEEDIFRLLGLKYLPPEQRNA
;
A
#
# COMPACT_ATOMS: atom_id res chain seq x y z
N MET A 1 46.43 -12.98 -21.60
CA MET A 1 45.49 -11.92 -21.20
C MET A 1 44.10 -12.45 -21.44
N GLU A 2 43.58 -13.21 -20.49
CA GLU A 2 42.16 -13.59 -20.47
C GLU A 2 41.48 -12.53 -19.59
N GLN A 3 40.36 -11.94 -20.06
CA GLN A 3 39.56 -10.86 -19.43
C GLN A 3 39.64 -9.45 -20.05
N THR A 4 40.19 -9.25 -21.25
CA THR A 4 39.99 -7.97 -21.96
C THR A 4 38.55 -7.90 -22.47
N SER A 5 37.79 -6.91 -22.03
CA SER A 5 36.42 -6.68 -22.50
C SER A 5 36.41 -6.13 -23.94
N ALA A 6 35.31 -6.37 -24.67
CA ALA A 6 35.16 -5.90 -26.04
C ALA A 6 35.24 -4.36 -26.16
N LYS A 7 34.86 -3.63 -25.10
CA LYS A 7 35.00 -2.16 -25.02
C LYS A 7 36.47 -1.73 -24.91
N GLU A 8 37.28 -2.45 -24.14
CA GLU A 8 38.71 -2.16 -24.01
C GLU A 8 39.47 -2.42 -25.31
N ALA A 9 39.11 -3.48 -26.04
CA ALA A 9 39.69 -3.78 -27.35
C ALA A 9 39.38 -2.70 -28.41
N ILE A 10 38.14 -2.19 -28.45
CA ILE A 10 37.77 -1.07 -29.33
C ILE A 10 38.50 0.22 -28.95
N CYS A 11 38.57 0.56 -27.66
CA CYS A 11 39.27 1.76 -27.20
C CYS A 11 40.76 1.69 -27.57
N TRP A 12 41.41 0.55 -27.37
CA TRP A 12 42.80 0.34 -27.77
C TRP A 12 43.01 0.51 -29.28
N GLN A 13 42.10 -0.02 -30.11
CA GLN A 13 42.19 0.12 -31.57
C GLN A 13 42.05 1.59 -32.02
N LYS A 14 41.15 2.35 -31.37
CA LYS A 14 40.96 3.78 -31.64
C LYS A 14 42.16 4.62 -31.22
N ASP A 15 42.75 4.34 -30.05
CA ASP A 15 43.92 5.05 -29.55
C ASP A 15 45.19 4.75 -30.37
N MET A 16 45.38 3.49 -30.81
CA MET A 16 46.54 3.13 -31.65
C MET A 16 46.50 3.77 -33.04
N GLY A 17 45.30 3.99 -33.60
CA GLY A 17 45.12 4.71 -34.86
C GLY A 17 45.52 6.19 -34.78
N ALA A 18 45.55 6.78 -33.57
CA ALA A 18 45.94 8.18 -33.36
C ALA A 18 47.47 8.37 -33.24
N HIS A 19 48.22 7.32 -32.90
CA HIS A 19 49.65 7.42 -32.57
C HIS A 19 50.62 7.16 -33.75
N LEU A 20 50.15 6.66 -34.90
CA LEU A 20 51.00 6.31 -36.05
C LEU A 20 50.39 6.78 -37.38
N PRO A 21 50.64 8.03 -37.81
CA PRO A 21 50.19 8.50 -39.12
C PRO A 21 50.96 7.78 -40.24
N GLY A 22 50.27 6.96 -41.02
CA GLY A 22 50.82 6.30 -42.22
C GLY A 22 50.89 4.77 -42.18
N CYS A 23 50.57 4.13 -41.06
CA CYS A 23 50.42 2.67 -40.99
C CYS A 23 48.94 2.26 -41.19
N PRO A 24 48.66 1.11 -41.83
CA PRO A 24 47.31 0.56 -41.88
C PRO A 24 46.81 0.28 -40.45
N GLN A 25 45.54 0.58 -40.17
CA GLN A 25 44.95 0.35 -38.85
C GLN A 25 45.12 -1.13 -38.45
N PRO A 26 45.53 -1.41 -37.20
CA PRO A 26 45.63 -2.78 -36.73
C PRO A 26 44.25 -3.44 -36.76
N ILE A 27 44.18 -4.64 -37.33
CA ILE A 27 42.96 -5.44 -37.42
C ILE A 27 42.87 -6.33 -36.18
N LEU A 28 41.70 -6.34 -35.54
CA LEU A 28 41.44 -7.18 -34.38
C LEU A 28 40.98 -8.56 -34.84
N LEU A 29 41.78 -9.58 -34.56
CA LEU A 29 41.50 -10.96 -34.96
C LEU A 29 41.05 -11.79 -33.76
N ASP A 30 40.15 -12.72 -34.02
CA ASP A 30 39.75 -13.76 -33.07
C ASP A 30 40.85 -14.82 -32.90
N ILE A 31 40.82 -15.55 -31.77
CA ILE A 31 41.81 -16.58 -31.42
C ILE A 31 41.89 -17.73 -32.44
N SER A 32 40.85 -17.95 -33.23
CA SER A 32 40.83 -18.90 -34.34
C SER A 32 42.00 -18.68 -35.32
N TRP A 33 42.29 -17.44 -35.70
CA TRP A 33 43.40 -17.14 -36.62
C TRP A 33 44.77 -17.55 -36.07
N PHE A 34 45.00 -17.31 -34.77
CA PHE A 34 46.23 -17.70 -34.10
C PHE A 34 46.36 -19.23 -34.07
N THR A 35 45.27 -19.91 -33.74
CA THR A 35 45.24 -21.38 -33.65
C THR A 35 45.50 -22.02 -35.02
N GLU A 36 44.91 -21.49 -36.09
CA GLU A 36 45.12 -21.95 -37.46
C GLU A 36 46.55 -21.66 -37.96
N SER A 37 47.11 -20.49 -37.63
CA SER A 37 48.49 -20.14 -37.98
C SER A 37 49.51 -21.04 -37.27
N MET A 38 49.26 -21.38 -35.99
CA MET A 38 50.09 -22.31 -35.24
C MET A 38 50.03 -23.73 -35.82
N ALA A 39 48.85 -24.19 -36.22
CA ALA A 39 48.69 -25.49 -36.87
C ALA A 39 49.40 -25.56 -38.24
N ALA A 40 49.40 -24.46 -38.99
CA ALA A 40 50.06 -24.35 -40.29
C ALA A 40 51.59 -24.12 -40.18
N GLY A 41 52.11 -23.82 -38.99
CA GLY A 41 53.52 -23.47 -38.78
C GLY A 41 53.93 -22.12 -39.38
N GLN A 42 52.98 -21.34 -39.89
CA GLN A 42 53.18 -20.02 -40.49
C GLN A 42 51.87 -19.21 -40.44
N PRO A 43 51.93 -17.86 -40.48
CA PRO A 43 50.73 -17.02 -40.53
C PRO A 43 49.85 -17.36 -41.73
N VAL A 44 48.58 -17.70 -41.49
CA VAL A 44 47.61 -17.95 -42.56
C VAL A 44 47.00 -16.64 -43.07
N PRO A 45 46.54 -16.57 -44.34
CA PRO A 45 45.83 -15.40 -44.85
C PRO A 45 44.62 -15.03 -43.99
N GLU A 46 44.40 -13.73 -43.83
CA GLU A 46 43.26 -13.22 -43.09
C GLU A 46 41.96 -13.46 -43.87
N GLU A 47 40.97 -14.05 -43.20
CA GLU A 47 39.63 -14.26 -43.76
C GLU A 47 38.61 -13.52 -42.90
N VAL A 48 37.41 -13.27 -43.43
CA VAL A 48 36.35 -12.57 -42.69
C VAL A 48 36.01 -13.27 -41.37
N ARG A 49 36.03 -14.61 -41.36
CA ARG A 49 35.79 -15.42 -40.14
C ARG A 49 36.82 -15.20 -39.02
N HIS A 50 38.01 -14.69 -39.36
CA HIS A 50 39.08 -14.42 -38.43
C HIS A 50 38.93 -13.06 -37.74
N ARG A 51 38.02 -12.20 -38.18
CA ARG A 51 37.84 -10.85 -37.63
C ARG A 51 36.91 -10.87 -36.43
N LEU A 52 37.30 -10.18 -35.36
CA LEU A 52 36.46 -10.04 -34.18
C LEU A 52 35.36 -9.00 -34.44
N GLU A 53 34.11 -9.45 -34.66
CA GLU A 53 32.95 -8.57 -34.78
C GLU A 53 32.49 -8.11 -33.38
N VAL A 54 32.88 -6.89 -32.99
CA VAL A 54 32.37 -6.30 -31.76
C VAL A 54 31.02 -5.64 -32.05
N ALA A 55 29.94 -6.23 -31.54
CA ALA A 55 28.62 -5.62 -31.61
C ALA A 55 28.64 -4.23 -30.92
N GLU A 56 28.37 -3.17 -31.67
CA GLU A 56 28.19 -1.85 -31.06
C GLU A 56 27.03 -1.91 -30.05
N PRO A 57 27.18 -1.34 -28.85
CA PRO A 57 26.08 -1.28 -27.91
C PRO A 57 24.94 -0.50 -28.57
N LYS A 58 23.80 -1.17 -28.79
CA LYS A 58 22.55 -0.52 -29.22
C LYS A 58 22.34 0.68 -28.29
N LYS A 59 22.24 1.89 -28.86
CA LYS A 59 21.79 3.07 -28.10
C LYS A 59 20.42 2.72 -27.51
N GLU A 60 20.40 2.50 -26.20
CA GLU A 60 19.14 2.38 -25.45
C GLU A 60 18.31 3.66 -25.72
N PRO A 61 17.00 3.55 -25.96
CA PRO A 61 16.15 4.72 -26.05
C PRO A 61 16.20 5.48 -24.71
N GLN A 62 16.68 6.72 -24.75
CA GLN A 62 16.63 7.64 -23.61
C GLN A 62 15.17 7.95 -23.28
N SER A 63 14.63 7.22 -22.32
CA SER A 63 13.43 7.58 -21.57
C SER A 63 13.61 7.10 -20.14
N SER A 64 14.63 7.62 -19.44
CA SER A 64 14.82 7.35 -18.02
C SER A 64 13.79 8.16 -17.22
N VAL A 65 12.54 7.71 -17.22
CA VAL A 65 11.56 8.14 -16.23
C VAL A 65 12.18 7.83 -14.86
N THR A 66 12.67 8.86 -14.19
CA THR A 66 13.33 8.68 -12.89
C THR A 66 12.21 8.60 -11.86
N MET A 67 11.91 7.37 -11.41
CA MET A 67 10.83 7.11 -10.46
C MET A 67 11.34 7.21 -9.02
N PRO A 68 10.80 8.12 -8.18
CA PRO A 68 11.20 8.21 -6.78
C PRO A 68 10.92 6.92 -5.99
N THR A 69 11.79 6.58 -5.04
CA THR A 69 11.68 5.35 -4.23
C THR A 69 10.49 5.38 -3.26
N TYR A 70 10.18 6.53 -2.68
CA TYR A 70 9.14 6.68 -1.65
C TYR A 70 7.78 7.00 -2.26
N ALA A 71 6.73 6.33 -1.80
CA ALA A 71 5.37 6.59 -2.28
C ALA A 71 4.89 8.02 -2.01
N CYS A 72 5.36 8.65 -0.93
CA CYS A 72 5.05 10.04 -0.61
C CYS A 72 5.64 11.08 -1.56
N GLN A 73 6.48 10.65 -2.52
CA GLN A 73 7.04 11.49 -3.58
C GLN A 73 6.38 11.25 -4.93
N ARG A 74 5.38 10.36 -5.01
CA ARG A 74 4.74 9.93 -6.25
C ARG A 74 3.23 10.19 -6.19
N PRO A 75 2.66 10.94 -7.16
CA PRO A 75 1.22 10.96 -7.29
C PRO A 75 0.72 9.57 -7.72
N THR A 76 -0.18 8.98 -6.93
CA THR A 76 -0.79 7.68 -7.24
C THR A 76 -2.30 7.82 -7.22
N ALA A 77 -2.89 7.88 -8.43
CA ALA A 77 -4.32 8.00 -8.62
C ALA A 77 -5.06 6.70 -8.25
N LEU A 78 -6.38 6.79 -8.07
CA LEU A 78 -7.21 5.63 -7.78
C LEU A 78 -7.25 4.63 -8.95
N THR A 79 -7.40 5.14 -10.18
CA THR A 79 -7.31 4.34 -11.41
C THR A 79 -5.91 4.46 -11.99
N HIS A 80 -5.39 3.36 -12.53
CA HIS A 80 -4.04 3.30 -13.08
C HIS A 80 -3.95 2.28 -14.22
N HIS A 81 -2.81 2.27 -14.92
CA HIS A 81 -2.65 1.56 -16.20
C HIS A 81 -2.19 0.11 -16.09
N ASN A 82 -1.89 -0.36 -14.86
CA ASN A 82 -1.16 -1.60 -14.61
C ASN A 82 -1.90 -2.53 -13.63
N VAL A 83 -3.24 -2.56 -13.69
CA VAL A 83 -4.11 -3.26 -12.73
C VAL A 83 -3.73 -4.73 -12.59
N ILE A 84 -3.66 -5.47 -13.71
CA ILE A 84 -3.31 -6.91 -13.72
C ILE A 84 -1.97 -7.16 -13.03
N LEU A 85 -0.97 -6.33 -13.35
CA LEU A 85 0.38 -6.47 -12.83
C LEU A 85 0.47 -6.14 -11.33
N SER A 86 -0.17 -5.06 -10.89
CA SER A 86 -0.17 -4.69 -9.47
C SER A 86 -0.97 -5.68 -8.63
N GLU A 87 -2.14 -6.12 -9.08
CA GLU A 87 -2.98 -7.09 -8.35
C GLU A 87 -2.29 -8.44 -8.18
N ALA A 88 -1.51 -8.88 -9.17
CA ALA A 88 -0.69 -10.08 -9.07
C ALA A 88 0.37 -9.94 -7.95
N LEU A 89 1.10 -8.83 -7.92
CA LEU A 89 2.07 -8.56 -6.85
C LEU A 89 1.38 -8.40 -5.48
N GLU A 90 0.21 -7.77 -5.42
CA GLU A 90 -0.57 -7.64 -4.19
C GLU A 90 -1.09 -8.99 -3.68
N THR A 91 -1.43 -9.91 -4.57
CA THR A 91 -1.80 -11.30 -4.21
C THR A 91 -0.62 -12.00 -3.53
N LEU A 92 0.60 -11.85 -4.09
CA LEU A 92 1.82 -12.40 -3.47
C LEU A 92 2.17 -11.68 -2.15
N ALA A 93 1.90 -10.37 -2.06
CA ALA A 93 2.09 -9.60 -0.83
C ALA A 93 1.15 -10.09 0.29
N GLU A 94 -0.13 -10.29 -0.02
CA GLU A 94 -1.14 -10.82 0.89
C GLU A 94 -0.76 -12.22 1.40
N ALA A 95 -0.35 -13.11 0.50
CA ALA A 95 0.11 -14.44 0.85
C ALA A 95 1.35 -14.42 1.77
N ALA A 96 2.34 -13.58 1.45
CA ALA A 96 3.51 -13.39 2.32
C ALA A 96 3.11 -12.87 3.71
N GLY A 97 2.10 -12.00 3.79
CA GLY A 97 1.51 -11.55 5.05
C GLY A 97 0.89 -12.68 5.87
N PHE A 98 0.16 -13.59 5.22
CA PHE A 98 -0.42 -14.77 5.88
C PHE A 98 0.63 -15.77 6.38
N GLU A 99 1.83 -15.75 5.81
CA GLU A 99 2.99 -16.52 6.27
C GLU A 99 3.80 -15.78 7.36
N GLY A 100 3.44 -14.54 7.68
CA GLY A 100 4.19 -13.69 8.62
C GLY A 100 5.51 -13.17 8.05
N ASN A 101 5.70 -13.21 6.73
CA ASN A 101 6.88 -12.68 6.06
C ASN A 101 6.70 -11.20 5.68
N GLU A 102 6.83 -10.34 6.69
CA GLU A 102 6.70 -8.89 6.54
C GLU A 102 7.66 -8.31 5.48
N GLY A 103 8.90 -8.83 5.40
CA GLY A 103 9.87 -8.35 4.41
C GLY A 103 9.38 -8.54 2.97
N ARG A 104 8.90 -9.75 2.63
CA ARG A 104 8.35 -10.07 1.30
C ARG A 104 7.05 -9.29 1.03
N LEU A 105 6.14 -9.22 2.01
CA LEU A 105 4.91 -8.42 1.92
C LEU A 105 5.23 -6.98 1.53
N LEU A 106 6.17 -6.35 2.24
CA LEU A 106 6.52 -4.95 2.00
C LEU A 106 7.19 -4.76 0.63
N SER A 107 8.03 -5.71 0.20
CA SER A 107 8.69 -5.67 -1.11
C SER A 107 7.66 -5.70 -2.24
N PHE A 108 6.72 -6.64 -2.21
CA PHE A 108 5.69 -6.76 -3.23
C PHE A 108 4.74 -5.56 -3.25
N TYR A 109 4.29 -5.06 -2.10
CA TYR A 109 3.47 -3.85 -2.06
C TYR A 109 4.21 -2.63 -2.62
N ARG A 110 5.52 -2.48 -2.37
CA ARG A 110 6.29 -1.37 -2.93
C ARG A 110 6.43 -1.46 -4.45
N ALA A 111 6.67 -2.66 -4.98
CA ALA A 111 6.71 -2.89 -6.42
C ALA A 111 5.33 -2.62 -7.07
N ALA A 112 4.25 -3.14 -6.48
CA ALA A 112 2.88 -2.88 -6.94
C ALA A 112 2.56 -1.38 -6.95
N SER A 113 2.95 -0.66 -5.90
CA SER A 113 2.76 0.79 -5.79
C SER A 113 3.49 1.58 -6.87
N VAL A 114 4.70 1.18 -7.24
CA VAL A 114 5.42 1.79 -8.36
C VAL A 114 4.64 1.62 -9.66
N LEU A 115 4.08 0.43 -9.93
CA LEU A 115 3.26 0.19 -11.12
C LEU A 115 2.00 1.06 -11.15
N LYS A 116 1.37 1.29 -9.99
CA LYS A 116 0.21 2.18 -9.87
C LYS A 116 0.55 3.64 -10.19
N SER A 117 1.77 4.07 -9.90
CA SER A 117 2.24 5.43 -10.19
C SER A 117 2.75 5.63 -11.63
N LEU A 118 2.88 4.58 -12.44
CA LEU A 118 3.35 4.71 -13.82
C LEU A 118 2.28 5.37 -14.71
N PRO A 119 2.68 6.29 -15.61
CA PRO A 119 1.74 7.04 -16.46
C PRO A 119 1.23 6.24 -17.67
N CYS A 120 1.72 5.02 -17.88
CA CYS A 120 1.36 4.17 -19.00
C CYS A 120 1.42 2.68 -18.61
N PRO A 121 0.76 1.80 -19.38
CA PRO A 121 0.89 0.36 -19.21
C PRO A 121 2.32 -0.10 -19.47
N VAL A 122 2.82 -1.02 -18.64
CA VAL A 122 4.05 -1.77 -18.89
C VAL A 122 3.73 -2.85 -19.92
N THR A 123 4.48 -2.86 -21.02
CA THR A 123 4.33 -3.81 -22.14
C THR A 123 5.61 -4.60 -22.40
N SER A 124 6.74 -4.23 -21.80
CA SER A 124 7.98 -5.00 -21.90
C SER A 124 8.80 -4.91 -20.62
N LEU A 125 9.58 -5.95 -20.32
CA LEU A 125 10.40 -6.00 -19.11
C LEU A 125 11.46 -4.89 -19.05
N SER A 126 11.93 -4.42 -20.21
CA SER A 126 12.91 -3.32 -20.31
C SER A 126 12.42 -2.02 -19.65
N GLN A 127 11.11 -1.79 -19.59
CA GLN A 127 10.52 -0.60 -18.95
C GLN A 127 10.62 -0.63 -17.42
N LEU A 128 10.92 -1.79 -16.82
CA LEU A 128 11.17 -1.90 -15.38
C LEU A 128 12.62 -1.59 -15.01
N GLN A 129 13.53 -1.51 -15.99
CA GLN A 129 14.94 -1.25 -15.74
C GLN A 129 15.11 0.13 -15.10
N GLY A 130 15.77 0.16 -13.93
CA GLY A 130 15.96 1.39 -13.15
C GLY A 130 14.78 1.80 -12.28
N LEU A 131 13.63 1.10 -12.33
CA LEU A 131 12.54 1.33 -11.38
C LEU A 131 12.90 0.76 -10.00
N PRO A 132 12.62 1.48 -8.90
CA PRO A 132 12.89 1.00 -7.56
C PRO A 132 11.98 -0.19 -7.21
N HIS A 133 12.47 -1.06 -6.32
CA HIS A 133 11.74 -2.21 -5.76
C HIS A 133 11.47 -3.38 -6.71
N PHE A 134 11.98 -3.33 -7.95
CA PHE A 134 11.97 -4.47 -8.87
C PHE A 134 13.26 -5.28 -8.76
N GLY A 135 13.24 -6.30 -7.89
CA GLY A 135 14.26 -7.35 -7.86
C GLY A 135 13.94 -8.48 -8.84
N GLU A 136 14.82 -9.48 -8.92
CA GLU A 136 14.69 -10.65 -9.81
C GLU A 136 13.30 -11.31 -9.71
N HIS A 137 12.79 -11.51 -8.48
CA HIS A 137 11.49 -12.16 -8.26
C HIS A 137 10.33 -11.33 -8.83
N SER A 138 10.19 -10.06 -8.47
CA SER A 138 9.12 -9.22 -8.98
C SER A 138 9.20 -9.08 -10.50
N SER A 139 10.41 -8.92 -11.06
CA SER A 139 10.63 -8.85 -12.51
C SER A 139 10.20 -10.14 -13.22
N ARG A 140 10.50 -11.32 -12.68
CA ARG A 140 10.05 -12.61 -13.23
C ARG A 140 8.52 -12.72 -13.25
N VAL A 141 7.84 -12.33 -12.16
CA VAL A 141 6.37 -12.33 -12.10
C VAL A 141 5.77 -11.45 -13.18
N ILE A 142 6.33 -10.24 -13.38
CA ILE A 142 5.87 -9.34 -14.44
C ILE A 142 6.15 -9.93 -15.82
N GLN A 143 7.32 -10.53 -16.03
CA GLN A 143 7.67 -11.17 -17.29
C GLN A 143 6.66 -12.26 -17.68
N GLU A 144 6.35 -13.18 -16.75
CA GLU A 144 5.37 -14.24 -17.01
C GLU A 144 3.98 -13.68 -17.36
N LEU A 145 3.53 -12.63 -16.66
CA LEU A 145 2.25 -11.98 -16.95
C LEU A 145 2.24 -11.30 -18.32
N LEU A 146 3.34 -10.70 -18.75
CA LEU A 146 3.45 -10.07 -20.06
C LEU A 146 3.51 -11.10 -21.20
N GLU A 147 4.21 -12.21 -20.99
CA GLU A 147 4.43 -13.25 -22.01
C GLU A 147 3.24 -14.21 -22.15
N HIS A 148 2.65 -14.61 -21.02
CA HIS A 148 1.64 -15.68 -20.98
C HIS A 148 0.26 -15.21 -20.53
N GLY A 149 0.11 -13.97 -20.06
CA GLY A 149 -1.13 -13.45 -19.49
C GLY A 149 -1.44 -13.95 -18.07
N ALA A 150 -0.62 -14.85 -17.53
CA ALA A 150 -0.76 -15.42 -16.18
C ALA A 150 0.62 -15.75 -15.59
N CYS A 151 0.73 -15.76 -14.27
CA CYS A 151 1.93 -16.19 -13.54
C CYS A 151 1.58 -17.43 -12.70
N GLU A 152 2.32 -18.52 -12.88
CA GLU A 152 2.01 -19.81 -12.25
C GLU A 152 2.06 -19.72 -10.72
N GLU A 153 3.00 -18.93 -10.17
CA GLU A 153 3.10 -18.69 -8.73
C GLU A 153 1.85 -17.99 -8.17
N VAL A 154 1.35 -16.97 -8.87
CA VAL A 154 0.17 -16.20 -8.47
C VAL A 154 -1.07 -17.09 -8.48
N GLU A 155 -1.27 -17.87 -9.53
CA GLU A 155 -2.41 -18.79 -9.64
C GLU A 155 -2.34 -19.90 -8.59
N ARG A 156 -1.15 -20.44 -8.31
CA ARG A 156 -0.94 -21.43 -7.23
C ARG A 156 -1.33 -20.85 -5.87
N VAL A 157 -0.98 -19.59 -5.59
CA VAL A 157 -1.40 -18.90 -4.37
C VAL A 157 -2.92 -18.75 -4.31
N ARG A 158 -3.55 -18.25 -5.37
CA ARG A 158 -5.02 -18.07 -5.46
C ARG A 158 -5.79 -19.37 -5.24
N CYS A 159 -5.30 -20.48 -5.79
CA CYS A 159 -5.91 -21.79 -5.68
C CYS A 159 -5.54 -22.54 -4.39
N SER A 160 -4.59 -22.05 -3.60
CA SER A 160 -4.18 -22.75 -2.38
C SER A 160 -5.26 -22.65 -1.29
N GLU A 161 -5.60 -23.81 -0.71
CA GLU A 161 -6.53 -23.90 0.44
C GLU A 161 -6.09 -22.94 1.56
N ARG A 162 -4.78 -22.91 1.84
CA ARG A 162 -4.17 -22.03 2.84
C ARG A 162 -4.52 -20.56 2.60
N HIS A 163 -4.28 -20.04 1.40
CA HIS A 163 -4.55 -18.63 1.11
C HIS A 163 -6.05 -18.33 1.17
N GLN A 164 -6.89 -19.19 0.59
CA GLN A 164 -8.35 -19.02 0.57
C GLN A 164 -8.93 -19.00 1.99
N THR A 165 -8.54 -19.95 2.85
CA THR A 165 -9.01 -19.99 4.24
C THR A 165 -8.49 -18.80 5.04
N MET A 166 -7.22 -18.43 4.87
CA MET A 166 -6.67 -17.26 5.58
C MET A 166 -7.39 -15.99 5.20
N LYS A 167 -7.61 -15.76 3.89
CA LYS A 167 -8.35 -14.63 3.37
C LYS A 167 -9.76 -14.58 3.92
N LEU A 168 -10.49 -15.70 3.87
CA LEU A 168 -11.83 -15.86 4.45
C LEU A 168 -11.86 -15.47 5.94
N PHE A 169 -10.93 -16.00 6.74
CA PHE A 169 -10.91 -15.73 8.17
C PHE A 169 -10.53 -14.29 8.48
N THR A 170 -9.55 -13.71 7.77
CA THR A 170 -9.12 -12.32 8.02
C THR A 170 -10.12 -11.27 7.55
N GLN A 171 -11.10 -11.64 6.73
CA GLN A 171 -12.24 -10.76 6.38
C GLN A 171 -13.25 -10.61 7.53
N ILE A 172 -13.22 -11.48 8.53
CA ILE A 172 -14.09 -11.39 9.70
C ILE A 172 -13.60 -10.25 10.58
N PHE A 173 -14.48 -9.28 10.87
CA PHE A 173 -14.17 -8.22 11.82
C PHE A 173 -13.75 -8.78 13.20
N GLY A 174 -12.58 -8.36 13.68
CA GLY A 174 -11.97 -8.86 14.92
C GLY A 174 -11.04 -10.07 14.73
N VAL A 175 -10.73 -10.45 13.50
CA VAL A 175 -9.81 -11.56 13.18
C VAL A 175 -8.60 -11.05 12.41
N GLY A 176 -7.44 -11.02 13.08
CA GLY A 176 -6.16 -10.78 12.42
C GLY A 176 -5.44 -12.07 12.00
N VAL A 177 -4.33 -11.90 11.28
CA VAL A 177 -3.49 -13.00 10.74
C VAL A 177 -3.15 -14.05 11.80
N LYS A 178 -2.79 -13.64 13.03
CA LYS A 178 -2.45 -14.58 14.11
C LYS A 178 -3.61 -15.50 14.50
N THR A 179 -4.81 -14.94 14.64
CA THR A 179 -6.02 -15.70 14.98
C THR A 179 -6.41 -16.63 13.82
N ALA A 180 -6.41 -16.11 12.58
CA ALA A 180 -6.70 -16.89 11.39
C ALA A 180 -5.70 -18.06 11.21
N ASN A 181 -4.41 -17.80 11.42
CA ASN A 181 -3.37 -18.83 11.33
C ASN A 181 -3.59 -19.93 12.37
N ARG A 182 -3.89 -19.55 13.62
CA ARG A 182 -4.19 -20.51 14.68
C ARG A 182 -5.41 -21.37 14.31
N TRP A 183 -6.51 -20.77 13.84
CA TRP A 183 -7.69 -21.53 13.40
C TRP A 183 -7.39 -22.48 12.24
N TYR A 184 -6.60 -22.05 11.27
CA TYR A 184 -6.18 -22.93 10.16
C TYR A 184 -5.34 -24.11 10.66
N GLN A 185 -4.41 -23.89 11.58
CA GLN A 185 -3.58 -24.94 12.19
C GLN A 185 -4.41 -25.94 13.02
N GLU A 186 -5.53 -25.48 13.59
CA GLU A 186 -6.51 -26.32 14.29
C GLU A 186 -7.43 -27.11 13.34
N GLY A 187 -7.28 -26.94 12.02
CA GLY A 187 -8.05 -27.67 11.01
C GLY A 187 -9.32 -26.96 10.53
N LEU A 188 -9.63 -25.76 11.04
CA LEU A 188 -10.82 -25.01 10.62
C LEU A 188 -10.63 -24.42 9.22
N ARG A 189 -11.67 -24.48 8.39
CA ARG A 189 -11.69 -24.03 7.00
C ARG A 189 -12.87 -23.15 6.65
N THR A 190 -13.99 -23.21 7.39
CA THR A 190 -15.24 -22.53 7.04
C THR A 190 -15.75 -21.61 8.15
N LEU A 191 -16.67 -20.70 7.79
CA LEU A 191 -17.32 -19.82 8.77
C LEU A 191 -18.29 -20.58 9.68
N ASP A 192 -18.91 -21.66 9.20
CA ASP A 192 -19.89 -22.43 9.96
C ASP A 192 -19.24 -23.20 11.10
N GLU A 193 -18.06 -23.79 10.86
CA GLU A 193 -17.24 -24.40 11.92
C GLU A 193 -16.88 -23.41 13.03
N LEU A 194 -16.67 -22.12 12.69
CA LEU A 194 -16.46 -21.06 13.68
C LEU A 194 -17.74 -20.73 14.46
N ARG A 195 -18.90 -20.69 13.77
CA ARG A 195 -20.21 -20.44 14.38
C ARG A 195 -20.63 -21.56 15.33
N GLU A 196 -20.21 -22.79 15.08
CA GLU A 196 -20.43 -23.96 15.94
C GLU A 196 -19.59 -23.92 17.24
N GLN A 197 -18.59 -23.03 17.32
CA GLN A 197 -17.70 -22.92 18.49
C GLN A 197 -17.74 -21.51 19.14
N PRO A 198 -18.91 -20.95 19.46
CA PRO A 198 -19.06 -19.55 19.89
C PRO A 198 -18.33 -19.22 21.19
N GLN A 199 -18.09 -20.21 22.06
CA GLN A 199 -17.33 -20.09 23.30
C GLN A 199 -15.86 -19.70 23.07
N ARG A 200 -15.31 -19.94 21.88
CA ARG A 200 -13.91 -19.66 21.53
C ARG A 200 -13.71 -18.24 20.96
N LEU A 201 -14.81 -17.53 20.70
CA LEU A 201 -14.82 -16.26 20.01
C LEU A 201 -14.88 -15.09 20.99
N THR A 202 -14.11 -14.04 20.70
CA THR A 202 -14.26 -12.75 21.39
C THR A 202 -15.58 -12.09 21.01
N GLN A 203 -16.06 -11.11 21.79
CA GLN A 203 -17.28 -10.37 21.45
C GLN A 203 -17.17 -9.66 20.10
N GLN A 204 -15.98 -9.16 19.74
CA GLN A 204 -15.73 -8.57 18.43
C GLN A 204 -15.91 -9.59 17.31
N GLN A 205 -15.34 -10.79 17.47
CA GLN A 205 -15.43 -11.88 16.48
C GLN A 205 -16.86 -12.40 16.35
N LYS A 206 -17.61 -12.48 17.46
CA LYS A 206 -19.04 -12.83 17.44
C LYS A 206 -19.83 -11.83 16.60
N ALA A 207 -19.64 -10.53 16.84
CA ALA A 207 -20.28 -9.50 16.05
C ALA A 207 -19.84 -9.55 14.57
N GLY A 208 -18.55 -9.76 14.30
CA GLY A 208 -18.02 -9.91 12.95
C GLY A 208 -18.62 -11.10 12.18
N LEU A 209 -18.84 -12.24 12.84
CA LEU A 209 -19.51 -13.40 12.23
C LEU A 209 -21.02 -13.21 12.10
N GLN A 210 -21.65 -12.56 13.07
CA GLN A 210 -23.09 -12.29 13.10
C GLN A 210 -23.50 -11.38 11.93
N TYR A 211 -22.70 -10.35 11.64
CA TYR A 211 -22.98 -9.38 10.58
C TYR A 211 -22.12 -9.61 9.32
N TYR A 212 -21.48 -10.77 9.19
CA TYR A 212 -20.49 -11.04 8.14
C TYR A 212 -20.99 -10.74 6.73
N GLN A 213 -22.25 -11.10 6.42
CA GLN A 213 -22.83 -10.90 5.09
C GLN A 213 -22.90 -9.41 4.71
N ASP A 214 -23.42 -8.57 5.60
CA ASP A 214 -23.49 -7.13 5.39
C ASP A 214 -22.09 -6.50 5.37
N LEU A 215 -21.21 -6.90 6.29
CA LEU A 215 -19.84 -6.37 6.38
C LEU A 215 -18.95 -6.76 5.19
N SER A 216 -19.28 -7.87 4.50
CA SER A 216 -18.60 -8.28 3.27
C SER A 216 -19.12 -7.54 2.03
N THR A 217 -20.26 -6.85 2.14
CA THR A 217 -20.83 -6.05 1.06
C THR A 217 -20.14 -4.69 1.03
N PRO A 218 -19.57 -4.25 -0.12
CA PRO A 218 -18.91 -2.96 -0.21
C PRO A 218 -19.84 -1.80 0.19
N VAL A 219 -19.33 -0.93 1.06
CA VAL A 219 -20.01 0.31 1.46
C VAL A 219 -19.90 1.29 0.31
N GLY A 220 -21.00 1.85 -0.17
CA GLY A 220 -21.00 2.86 -1.22
C GLY A 220 -20.82 4.27 -0.67
N ARG A 221 -20.47 5.23 -1.54
CA ARG A 221 -20.35 6.65 -1.13
C ARG A 221 -21.64 7.23 -0.54
N ALA A 222 -22.81 6.87 -1.08
CA ALA A 222 -24.10 7.31 -0.53
C ALA A 222 -24.32 6.80 0.92
N ASP A 223 -23.83 5.60 1.24
CA ASP A 223 -23.89 5.06 2.60
C ASP A 223 -22.96 5.81 3.54
N ALA A 224 -21.73 6.10 3.08
CA ALA A 224 -20.76 6.87 3.84
C ALA A 224 -21.29 8.29 4.15
N GLU A 225 -21.94 8.94 3.18
CA GLU A 225 -22.59 10.26 3.35
C GLU A 225 -23.77 10.19 4.33
N ALA A 226 -24.62 9.16 4.23
CA ALA A 226 -25.73 8.97 5.17
C ALA A 226 -25.22 8.72 6.60
N LEU A 227 -24.17 7.91 6.76
CA LEU A 227 -23.51 7.69 8.05
C LEU A 227 -22.86 8.96 8.58
N GLN A 228 -22.25 9.78 7.71
CA GLN A 228 -21.67 11.06 8.10
C GLN A 228 -22.75 11.98 8.69
N GLN A 229 -23.91 12.08 8.06
CA GLN A 229 -25.02 12.89 8.57
C GLN A 229 -25.52 12.40 9.94
N LEU A 230 -25.63 11.07 10.12
CA LEU A 230 -26.01 10.47 11.40
C LEU A 230 -24.99 10.78 12.50
N VAL A 231 -23.70 10.62 12.21
CA VAL A 231 -22.61 10.89 13.16
C VAL A 231 -22.51 12.38 13.47
N GLU A 232 -22.59 13.26 12.47
CA GLU A 232 -22.60 14.72 12.65
C GLU A 232 -23.76 15.18 13.54
N ALA A 233 -24.96 14.63 13.33
CA ALA A 233 -26.11 14.96 14.17
C ALA A 233 -25.89 14.54 15.63
N ALA A 234 -25.36 13.34 15.86
CA ALA A 234 -25.06 12.85 17.20
C ALA A 234 -23.95 13.66 17.89
N VAL A 235 -22.88 14.00 17.15
CA VAL A 235 -21.77 14.82 17.63
C VAL A 235 -22.25 16.23 17.98
N ARG A 236 -23.00 16.89 17.09
CA ARG A 236 -23.51 18.25 17.31
C ARG A 236 -24.44 18.36 18.52
N GLN A 237 -25.29 17.36 18.76
CA GLN A 237 -26.14 17.31 19.95
C GLN A 237 -25.35 17.09 21.24
N THR A 238 -24.20 16.43 21.14
CA THR A 238 -23.36 16.10 22.29
C THR A 238 -22.39 17.21 22.65
N LEU A 239 -21.78 17.83 21.65
CA LEU A 239 -20.79 18.91 21.78
C LEU A 239 -20.96 19.89 20.61
N PRO A 240 -21.77 20.96 20.78
CA PRO A 240 -21.90 22.02 19.80
C PRO A 240 -20.52 22.63 19.46
N GLY A 241 -20.25 22.86 18.18
CA GLY A 241 -18.96 23.37 17.71
C GLY A 241 -17.96 22.29 17.26
N ALA A 242 -18.18 21.03 17.64
CA ALA A 242 -17.36 19.93 17.16
C ALA A 242 -17.61 19.64 15.67
N THR A 243 -16.57 19.25 14.95
CA THR A 243 -16.59 18.95 13.53
C THR A 243 -16.30 17.48 13.27
N VAL A 244 -16.95 16.91 12.26
CA VAL A 244 -16.72 15.53 11.79
C VAL A 244 -16.17 15.59 10.37
N THR A 245 -15.09 14.87 10.10
CA THR A 245 -14.44 14.79 8.79
C THR A 245 -14.40 13.35 8.32
N LEU A 246 -14.95 13.07 7.14
CA LEU A 246 -14.78 11.78 6.45
C LEU A 246 -13.31 11.60 6.04
N THR A 247 -12.70 10.49 6.43
CA THR A 247 -11.29 10.18 6.16
C THR A 247 -11.16 8.87 5.36
N GLY A 248 -10.06 8.14 5.51
CA GLY A 248 -9.88 6.82 4.94
C GLY A 248 -9.97 6.75 3.42
N GLY A 249 -10.43 5.60 2.92
CA GLY A 249 -10.54 5.33 1.49
C GLY A 249 -11.46 6.29 0.74
N PHE A 250 -12.57 6.69 1.36
CA PHE A 250 -13.52 7.63 0.74
C PHE A 250 -12.91 9.02 0.57
N ARG A 251 -12.12 9.53 1.53
CA ARG A 251 -11.42 10.82 1.34
C ARG A 251 -10.40 10.77 0.20
N ARG A 252 -9.82 9.59 -0.09
CA ARG A 252 -8.93 9.38 -1.25
C ARG A 252 -9.66 9.15 -2.59
N GLY A 253 -10.98 9.35 -2.61
CA GLY A 253 -11.79 9.28 -3.83
C GLY A 253 -12.37 7.91 -4.15
N LYS A 254 -12.22 6.89 -3.28
CA LYS A 254 -12.88 5.59 -3.52
C LYS A 254 -14.40 5.75 -3.55
N SER A 255 -15.04 5.12 -4.54
CA SER A 255 -16.50 5.02 -4.63
C SER A 255 -17.09 3.97 -3.71
N GLN A 256 -16.27 2.97 -3.32
CA GLN A 256 -16.62 1.89 -2.42
C GLN A 256 -15.51 1.60 -1.40
N GLY A 257 -15.88 1.15 -0.20
CA GLY A 257 -14.97 0.82 0.89
C GLY A 257 -15.45 -0.38 1.72
N HIS A 258 -14.62 -0.84 2.67
CA HIS A 258 -14.99 -1.89 3.63
C HIS A 258 -15.66 -1.30 4.88
N ASP A 259 -15.31 -0.07 5.22
CA ASP A 259 -15.72 0.67 6.40
C ASP A 259 -15.74 2.17 6.11
N VAL A 260 -16.22 2.96 7.07
CA VAL A 260 -16.26 4.42 7.02
C VAL A 260 -15.52 5.01 8.22
N ASP A 261 -14.49 5.81 7.95
CA ASP A 261 -13.63 6.40 8.96
C ASP A 261 -13.97 7.87 9.19
N PHE A 262 -14.24 8.26 10.43
CA PHE A 262 -14.51 9.64 10.82
C PHE A 262 -13.51 10.16 11.85
N LEU A 263 -12.93 11.33 11.54
CA LEU A 263 -12.14 12.10 12.47
C LEU A 263 -12.98 13.23 13.05
N ILE A 264 -12.96 13.37 14.37
CA ILE A 264 -13.76 14.32 15.13
C ILE A 264 -12.81 15.20 15.93
N THR A 265 -13.06 16.51 15.91
CA THR A 265 -12.31 17.48 16.73
C THR A 265 -13.20 18.64 17.15
N HIS A 266 -12.69 19.51 18.01
CA HIS A 266 -13.37 20.73 18.47
C HIS A 266 -12.40 21.92 18.40
N PRO A 267 -12.79 23.08 17.87
CA PRO A 267 -11.87 24.21 17.67
C PRO A 267 -11.22 24.73 18.96
N GLU A 268 -11.93 24.66 20.09
CA GLU A 268 -11.36 24.91 21.41
C GLU A 268 -10.73 23.62 21.95
N GLU A 269 -9.41 23.63 22.11
CA GLU A 269 -8.60 22.50 22.59
C GLU A 269 -9.10 21.98 23.96
N GLY A 270 -9.24 20.67 24.09
CA GLY A 270 -9.62 19.99 25.32
C GLY A 270 -11.12 19.79 25.51
N GLN A 271 -11.97 20.48 24.75
CA GLN A 271 -13.43 20.26 24.78
C GLN A 271 -13.83 18.89 24.21
N GLU A 272 -13.02 18.34 23.31
CA GLU A 272 -13.24 17.03 22.70
C GLU A 272 -13.02 15.85 23.66
N VAL A 273 -12.39 16.08 24.81
CA VAL A 273 -12.01 15.01 25.75
C VAL A 273 -13.24 14.29 26.30
N GLY A 274 -13.29 12.96 26.09
CA GLY A 274 -14.38 12.10 26.57
C GLY A 274 -15.67 12.28 25.79
N LEU A 275 -15.57 12.73 24.53
CA LEU A 275 -16.70 12.92 23.63
C LEU A 275 -17.32 11.58 23.19
N LEU A 276 -16.51 10.58 22.82
CA LEU A 276 -17.04 9.34 22.22
C LEU A 276 -18.03 8.59 23.12
N PRO A 277 -17.81 8.41 24.44
CA PRO A 277 -18.80 7.73 25.29
C PRO A 277 -20.15 8.45 25.34
N LYS A 278 -20.19 9.77 25.13
CA LYS A 278 -21.45 10.54 25.08
C LYS A 278 -22.13 10.34 23.72
N VAL A 279 -21.38 10.44 22.62
CA VAL A 279 -21.87 10.20 21.25
C VAL A 279 -22.40 8.78 21.09
N MET A 280 -21.67 7.78 21.59
CA MET A 280 -22.09 6.37 21.50
C MET A 280 -23.37 6.11 22.28
N ARG A 281 -23.54 6.70 23.48
CA ARG A 281 -24.81 6.60 24.23
C ARG A 281 -25.98 7.21 23.46
N HIS A 282 -25.76 8.32 22.77
CA HIS A 282 -26.79 8.94 21.94
C HIS A 282 -27.20 8.02 20.77
N LEU A 283 -26.23 7.50 20.02
CA LEU A 283 -26.50 6.54 18.92
C LEU A 283 -27.15 5.24 19.43
N GLN A 284 -26.73 4.75 20.60
CA GLN A 284 -27.35 3.59 21.25
C GLN A 284 -28.81 3.84 21.63
N SER A 285 -29.14 5.02 22.15
CA SER A 285 -30.52 5.38 22.52
C SER A 285 -31.47 5.40 21.33
N GLN A 286 -30.94 5.53 20.11
CA GLN A 286 -31.67 5.47 18.85
C GLN A 286 -31.69 4.07 18.21
N GLY A 287 -31.08 3.06 18.86
CA GLY A 287 -30.98 1.71 18.31
C GLY A 287 -30.01 1.59 17.12
N LEU A 288 -29.11 2.56 16.91
CA LEU A 288 -28.21 2.60 15.75
C LEU A 288 -26.90 1.84 15.94
N VAL A 289 -26.61 1.31 17.13
CA VAL A 289 -25.34 0.66 17.46
C VAL A 289 -25.55 -0.84 17.64
N LEU A 290 -24.98 -1.63 16.74
CA LEU A 290 -25.02 -3.10 16.78
C LEU A 290 -23.83 -3.67 17.57
N TYR A 291 -22.68 -3.01 17.47
CA TYR A 291 -21.48 -3.32 18.21
C TYR A 291 -20.65 -2.05 18.37
N HIS A 292 -19.96 -1.89 19.51
CA HIS A 292 -18.84 -0.95 19.57
C HIS A 292 -17.78 -1.39 20.58
N GLN A 293 -16.53 -1.03 20.31
CA GLN A 293 -15.41 -1.17 21.23
C GLN A 293 -14.75 0.19 21.42
N HIS A 294 -14.93 0.77 22.61
CA HIS A 294 -14.33 2.05 22.97
C HIS A 294 -12.91 1.87 23.50
N HIS A 295 -12.01 2.72 23.02
CA HIS A 295 -10.65 2.85 23.51
C HIS A 295 -10.45 4.30 23.97
N ARG A 296 -10.03 4.45 25.23
CA ARG A 296 -9.70 5.77 25.79
C ARG A 296 -8.41 6.30 25.18
N SER A 297 -8.26 7.62 25.19
CA SER A 297 -6.96 8.20 24.90
C SER A 297 -5.95 7.83 25.99
N HIS A 298 -4.73 7.51 25.57
CA HIS A 298 -3.61 7.15 26.45
C HIS A 298 -2.42 8.11 26.30
N LEU A 299 -2.65 9.34 25.84
CA LEU A 299 -1.59 10.35 25.78
C LEU A 299 -1.21 10.83 27.19
N ASP A 300 -0.06 10.40 27.69
CA ASP A 300 0.73 11.24 28.59
C ASP A 300 1.79 11.99 27.77
N SER A 301 2.15 13.20 28.20
CA SER A 301 3.18 14.05 27.58
C SER A 301 4.55 13.37 27.47
N THR A 302 4.85 12.38 28.33
CA THR A 302 6.08 11.57 28.26
C THR A 302 6.02 10.41 27.25
N HIS A 303 4.84 10.07 26.73
CA HIS A 303 4.60 8.91 25.86
C HIS A 303 4.73 9.18 24.36
N LEU A 304 4.71 10.44 23.92
CA LEU A 304 4.87 10.84 22.51
C LEU A 304 6.25 10.47 21.92
N LEU A 305 7.27 10.31 22.77
CA LEU A 305 8.66 10.07 22.35
C LEU A 305 9.00 8.59 22.10
N ARG A 306 8.15 7.65 22.54
CA ARG A 306 8.51 6.21 22.60
C ARG A 306 7.83 5.32 21.55
N GLN A 307 6.85 5.82 20.81
CA GLN A 307 6.06 4.96 19.92
C GLN A 307 6.57 5.00 18.49
N ASN A 308 7.36 3.99 18.13
CA ASN A 308 7.84 3.78 16.77
C ASN A 308 6.81 3.12 15.83
N TYR A 309 5.66 2.63 16.33
CA TYR A 309 4.78 1.76 15.51
C TYR A 309 3.26 1.83 15.77
N THR A 310 2.77 2.37 16.89
CA THR A 310 1.34 2.37 17.19
C THR A 310 0.69 3.66 16.70
N MET A 311 -0.22 3.56 15.73
CA MET A 311 -0.83 4.71 15.08
C MET A 311 -1.57 5.61 16.07
N ASP A 312 -2.39 5.06 16.99
CA ASP A 312 -3.36 5.94 17.65
C ASP A 312 -3.50 5.63 19.14
N ALA A 313 -2.98 6.55 19.95
CA ALA A 313 -3.35 6.76 21.34
C ALA A 313 -4.51 7.75 21.49
N PHE A 314 -5.15 8.15 20.38
CA PHE A 314 -6.37 8.95 20.38
C PHE A 314 -7.55 8.17 20.97
N GLU A 315 -8.54 8.89 21.49
CA GLU A 315 -9.82 8.29 21.83
C GLU A 315 -10.48 7.78 20.55
N ARG A 316 -10.89 6.50 20.53
CA ARG A 316 -11.49 5.87 19.34
C ARG A 316 -12.58 4.86 19.69
N SER A 317 -13.51 4.66 18.77
CA SER A 317 -14.51 3.60 18.85
C SER A 317 -14.58 2.84 17.54
N PHE A 318 -14.36 1.53 17.60
CA PHE A 318 -14.59 0.62 16.48
C PHE A 318 -16.02 0.12 16.54
N CYS A 319 -16.85 0.52 15.58
CA CYS A 319 -18.30 0.31 15.64
C CYS A 319 -18.80 -0.58 14.48
N ILE A 320 -19.93 -1.22 14.72
CA ILE A 320 -20.86 -1.67 13.68
C ILE A 320 -22.15 -0.89 13.91
N LEU A 321 -22.52 -0.05 12.96
CA LEU A 321 -23.73 0.76 13.00
C LEU A 321 -24.82 0.15 12.12
N CYS A 322 -26.06 0.30 12.56
CA CYS A 322 -27.25 0.01 11.79
C CYS A 322 -27.51 1.22 10.88
N LEU A 323 -27.37 1.05 9.57
CA LEU A 323 -27.69 2.08 8.58
C LEU A 323 -29.07 1.77 7.97
N PRO A 324 -30.12 2.57 8.26
CA PRO A 324 -31.42 2.42 7.62
C PRO A 324 -31.30 2.49 6.09
N GLN A 325 -31.99 1.60 5.39
CA GLN A 325 -32.07 1.58 3.95
C GLN A 325 -33.48 2.01 3.52
N PRO A 326 -33.62 2.75 2.39
CA PRO A 326 -34.94 3.05 1.86
C PRO A 326 -35.68 1.74 1.52
N PRO A 327 -37.02 1.68 1.65
CA PRO A 327 -37.78 0.52 1.22
C PRO A 327 -37.55 0.29 -0.28
N HIS A 328 -37.05 -0.89 -0.66
CA HIS A 328 -36.94 -1.24 -2.07
C HIS A 328 -38.35 -1.21 -2.69
N ALA A 329 -38.56 -0.40 -3.74
CA ALA A 329 -39.72 -0.52 -4.60
C ALA A 329 -39.65 -1.90 -5.28
N ALA A 330 -40.55 -2.81 -4.89
CA ALA A 330 -40.58 -4.18 -5.36
C ALA A 330 -40.82 -4.25 -6.88
N LEU A 331 -39.75 -4.30 -7.68
CA LEU A 331 -39.80 -4.74 -9.06
C LEU A 331 -39.66 -6.26 -9.08
N GLY A 332 -40.83 -6.92 -9.05
CA GLY A 332 -41.10 -8.27 -9.55
C GLY A 332 -40.03 -9.36 -9.33
N GLY A 333 -40.18 -10.15 -8.27
CA GLY A 333 -39.50 -11.44 -8.14
C GLY A 333 -39.37 -11.85 -6.69
N THR A 334 -39.91 -13.01 -6.33
CA THR A 334 -39.76 -13.64 -5.01
C THR A 334 -38.31 -13.65 -4.55
N LEU A 335 -38.02 -13.16 -3.33
CA LEU A 335 -37.11 -13.75 -2.33
C LEU A 335 -36.85 -12.77 -1.16
N HIS A 336 -37.17 -13.24 0.05
CA HIS A 336 -36.83 -12.76 1.40
C HIS A 336 -37.00 -11.26 1.75
N PRO A 337 -37.69 -10.91 2.87
CA PRO A 337 -37.71 -9.54 3.37
C PRO A 337 -36.27 -9.13 3.73
N CYS A 338 -35.66 -8.28 2.89
CA CYS A 338 -34.40 -7.63 3.22
C CYS A 338 -34.64 -6.81 4.50
N PRO A 339 -33.73 -6.84 5.50
CA PRO A 339 -33.87 -5.95 6.64
C PRO A 339 -33.96 -4.50 6.12
N THR A 340 -34.75 -3.66 6.79
CA THR A 340 -34.89 -2.23 6.46
C THR A 340 -33.62 -1.42 6.75
N TRP A 341 -32.49 -2.10 6.95
CA TRP A 341 -31.21 -1.57 7.37
C TRP A 341 -30.09 -2.52 6.97
N LYS A 342 -28.85 -2.04 6.99
CA LYS A 342 -27.65 -2.86 6.83
C LYS A 342 -26.61 -2.55 7.91
N ALA A 343 -25.85 -3.54 8.33
CA ALA A 343 -24.72 -3.34 9.24
C ALA A 343 -23.54 -2.73 8.48
N VAL A 344 -23.00 -1.62 8.98
CA VAL A 344 -21.81 -0.96 8.39
C VAL A 344 -20.74 -0.77 9.45
N ARG A 345 -19.50 -1.13 9.11
CA ARG A 345 -18.34 -0.84 9.96
C ARG A 345 -18.03 0.66 9.91
N VAL A 346 -17.92 1.26 11.08
CA VAL A 346 -17.61 2.69 11.24
C VAL A 346 -16.56 2.86 12.32
N ASP A 347 -15.52 3.62 12.02
CA ASP A 347 -14.47 3.96 12.96
C ASP A 347 -14.53 5.43 13.31
N LEU A 348 -14.68 5.73 14.60
CA LEU A 348 -14.76 7.09 15.13
C LEU A 348 -13.49 7.39 15.90
N VAL A 349 -12.85 8.51 15.59
CA VAL A 349 -11.61 8.94 16.24
C VAL A 349 -11.76 10.38 16.69
N VAL A 350 -11.41 10.66 17.93
CA VAL A 350 -11.39 12.02 18.48
C VAL A 350 -9.97 12.47 18.68
N THR A 351 -9.63 13.63 18.14
CA THR A 351 -8.30 14.23 18.20
C THR A 351 -8.36 15.67 18.70
N PRO A 352 -7.39 16.12 19.52
CA PRO A 352 -7.23 17.54 19.83
C PRO A 352 -7.00 18.35 18.56
N ASN A 353 -7.48 19.59 18.52
CA ASN A 353 -7.42 20.43 17.33
C ASN A 353 -5.98 20.73 16.91
N SER A 354 -5.07 20.88 17.87
CA SER A 354 -3.64 21.07 17.62
C SER A 354 -2.97 19.89 16.89
N GLN A 355 -3.53 18.67 17.01
CA GLN A 355 -3.02 17.44 16.39
C GLN A 355 -3.83 17.01 15.16
N PHE A 356 -4.95 17.69 14.88
CA PHE A 356 -5.88 17.33 13.82
C PHE A 356 -5.23 17.14 12.44
N PRO A 357 -4.30 18.00 11.97
CA PRO A 357 -3.68 17.80 10.66
C PRO A 357 -2.86 16.51 10.55
N PHE A 358 -2.19 16.10 11.63
CA PHE A 358 -1.42 14.84 11.68
C PHE A 358 -2.33 13.63 11.74
N ALA A 359 -3.41 13.72 12.52
CA ALA A 359 -4.42 12.68 12.58
C ALA A 359 -5.13 12.52 11.22
N LEU A 360 -5.51 13.64 10.59
CA LEU A 360 -6.13 13.64 9.27
C LEU A 360 -5.23 12.99 8.22
N LEU A 361 -3.94 13.33 8.21
CA LEU A 361 -2.95 12.72 7.33
C LEU A 361 -2.86 11.19 7.54
N GLY A 362 -2.70 10.77 8.79
CA GLY A 362 -2.62 9.36 9.19
C GLY A 362 -3.84 8.54 8.82
N TRP A 363 -5.03 9.05 9.16
CA TRP A 363 -6.32 8.38 8.92
C TRP A 363 -6.78 8.50 7.47
N THR A 364 -6.20 9.38 6.67
CA THR A 364 -6.45 9.43 5.22
C THR A 364 -5.75 8.29 4.49
N GLY A 365 -4.55 7.88 4.90
CA GLY A 365 -3.79 6.82 4.23
C GLY A 365 -3.34 7.17 2.79
N SER A 366 -3.07 6.20 1.91
CA SER A 366 -3.16 4.74 2.10
C SER A 366 -2.18 4.19 3.16
N GLN A 367 -2.36 2.95 3.60
CA GLN A 367 -1.46 2.30 4.57
C GLN A 367 0.01 2.31 4.08
N LEU A 368 0.22 2.06 2.79
CA LEU A 368 1.54 2.12 2.18
C LEU A 368 2.06 3.56 2.10
N PHE A 369 1.21 4.51 1.71
CA PHE A 369 1.58 5.93 1.66
C PHE A 369 2.09 6.41 3.02
N GLU A 370 1.34 6.17 4.08
CA GLU A 370 1.71 6.54 5.46
C GLU A 370 3.01 5.87 5.91
N ARG A 371 3.17 4.59 5.62
CA ARG A 371 4.39 3.85 5.95
C ARG A 371 5.61 4.46 5.25
N GLU A 372 5.49 4.77 3.97
CA GLU A 372 6.59 5.36 3.19
C GLU A 372 6.84 6.82 3.57
N LEU A 373 5.81 7.58 3.95
CA LEU A 373 5.95 8.94 4.46
C LEU A 373 6.71 8.97 5.79
N ARG A 374 6.38 8.10 6.73
CA ARG A 374 7.10 7.98 8.01
C ARG A 374 8.52 7.47 7.79
N ARG A 375 8.70 6.52 6.87
CA ARG A 375 10.03 6.05 6.46
C ARG A 375 10.88 7.19 5.88
N PHE A 376 10.31 7.98 4.96
CA PHE A 376 10.96 9.15 4.38
C PHE A 376 11.33 10.17 5.45
N SER A 377 10.37 10.56 6.30
CA SER A 377 10.57 11.51 7.40
C SER A 377 11.77 11.10 8.26
N ARG A 378 11.83 9.83 8.66
CA ARG A 378 12.91 9.31 9.51
C ARG A 378 14.25 9.19 8.78
N GLN A 379 14.26 8.67 7.56
CA GLN A 379 15.50 8.32 6.85
C GLN A 379 16.12 9.53 6.13
N GLU A 380 15.29 10.39 5.54
CA GLU A 380 15.75 11.49 4.69
C GLU A 380 15.75 12.83 5.44
N LYS A 381 14.90 12.98 6.47
CA LYS A 381 14.80 14.22 7.26
C LYS A 381 15.27 14.09 8.71
N GLY A 382 15.49 12.87 9.20
CA GLY A 382 15.81 12.63 10.62
C GLY A 382 14.65 12.93 11.58
N LEU A 383 13.45 13.18 11.07
CA LEU A 383 12.28 13.57 11.86
C LEU A 383 11.37 12.37 12.14
N TRP A 384 10.66 12.39 13.26
CA TRP A 384 9.77 11.30 13.67
C TRP A 384 8.32 11.71 13.47
N LEU A 385 7.71 11.24 12.38
CA LEU A 385 6.31 11.46 12.07
C LEU A 385 5.44 10.31 12.60
N ASN A 386 4.33 10.64 13.24
CA ASN A 386 3.23 9.72 13.57
C ASN A 386 1.88 10.45 13.48
N SER A 387 0.77 9.77 13.82
CA SER A 387 -0.57 10.37 13.75
C SER A 387 -0.80 11.53 14.74
N HIS A 388 0.09 11.73 15.71
CA HIS A 388 -0.03 12.76 16.77
C HIS A 388 0.80 14.00 16.49
N GLY A 389 1.85 13.89 15.66
CA GLY A 389 2.76 14.99 15.43
C GLY A 389 4.00 14.62 14.62
N LEU A 390 4.82 15.64 14.40
CA LEU A 390 6.15 15.54 13.82
C LEU A 390 7.16 16.03 14.87
N PHE A 391 8.10 15.16 15.25
CA PHE A 391 9.09 15.44 16.28
C PHE A 391 10.50 15.55 15.70
N ASP A 392 11.25 16.55 16.14
CA ASP A 392 12.67 16.70 15.88
C ASP A 392 13.48 16.11 17.06
N PRO A 393 14.20 14.98 16.87
CA PRO A 393 14.99 14.38 17.93
C PRO A 393 16.26 15.17 18.29
N GLU A 394 16.76 16.02 17.40
CA GLU A 394 17.94 16.85 17.66
C GLU A 394 17.56 18.05 18.53
N GLN A 395 16.50 18.76 18.15
CA GLN A 395 16.00 19.93 18.89
C GLN A 395 15.12 19.55 20.09
N LYS A 396 14.64 18.31 20.13
CA LYS A 396 13.68 17.78 21.12
C LYS A 396 12.37 18.57 21.16
N THR A 397 11.88 18.99 20.00
CA THR A 397 10.67 19.81 19.85
C THR A 397 9.68 19.19 18.87
N PHE A 398 8.40 19.46 19.08
CA PHE A 398 7.35 19.14 18.11
C PHE A 398 7.13 20.30 17.16
N PHE A 399 6.93 19.98 15.88
CA PHE A 399 6.49 20.96 14.90
C PHE A 399 5.00 21.21 15.03
N HIS A 400 4.60 22.47 14.86
CA HIS A 400 3.21 22.87 14.73
C HIS A 400 2.80 22.84 13.26
N ALA A 401 1.60 22.33 12.98
CA ALA A 401 0.99 22.33 11.66
C ALA A 401 -0.50 22.67 11.78
N THR A 402 -1.02 23.45 10.83
CA THR A 402 -2.46 23.81 10.76
C THR A 402 -3.18 23.10 9.62
N SER A 403 -2.42 22.46 8.73
CA SER A 403 -2.92 21.76 7.55
C SER A 403 -1.99 20.60 7.17
N GLU A 404 -2.48 19.66 6.35
CA GLU A 404 -1.62 18.64 5.75
C GLU A 404 -0.51 19.29 4.90
N GLU A 405 -0.81 20.39 4.19
CA GLU A 405 0.17 21.11 3.38
C GLU A 405 1.37 21.62 4.19
N ASP A 406 1.14 22.07 5.42
CA ASP A 406 2.23 22.46 6.34
C ASP A 406 3.15 21.27 6.63
N ILE A 407 2.58 20.07 6.88
CA ILE A 407 3.35 18.86 7.15
C ILE A 407 4.24 18.50 5.94
N PHE A 408 3.69 18.55 4.73
CA PHE A 408 4.48 18.31 3.52
C PHE A 408 5.59 19.36 3.34
N ARG A 409 5.31 20.63 3.65
CA ARG A 409 6.30 21.72 3.60
C ARG A 409 7.44 21.49 4.61
N LEU A 410 7.11 21.11 5.84
CA LEU A 410 8.08 20.78 6.89
C LEU A 410 8.98 19.59 6.49
N LEU A 411 8.41 18.61 5.78
CA LEU A 411 9.15 17.47 5.23
C LEU A 411 9.84 17.76 3.89
N GLY A 412 9.76 18.99 3.36
CA GLY A 412 10.35 19.33 2.06
C GLY A 412 9.82 18.47 0.91
N LEU A 413 8.55 18.07 0.97
CA LEU A 413 7.86 17.30 -0.05
C LEU A 413 6.89 18.19 -0.84
N LYS A 414 6.70 17.88 -2.12
CA LYS A 414 5.58 18.44 -2.88
C LYS A 414 4.28 17.91 -2.29
N TYR A 415 3.32 18.79 -2.03
CA TYR A 415 2.01 18.39 -1.52
C TYR A 415 1.31 17.45 -2.52
N LEU A 416 0.79 16.34 -2.00
CA LEU A 416 -0.06 15.41 -2.72
C LEU A 416 -1.48 15.47 -2.13
N PRO A 417 -2.51 15.81 -2.92
CA PRO A 417 -3.88 15.77 -2.44
C PRO A 417 -4.30 14.32 -2.13
N PRO A 418 -5.32 14.09 -1.30
CA PRO A 418 -5.75 12.76 -0.87
C PRO A 418 -5.98 11.75 -2.01
N GLU A 419 -6.51 12.20 -3.14
CA GLU A 419 -6.82 11.39 -4.32
C GLU A 419 -5.56 10.84 -5.00
N GLN A 420 -4.40 11.44 -4.73
CA GLN A 420 -3.08 11.03 -5.22
C GLN A 420 -2.29 10.20 -4.21
N ARG A 421 -2.91 9.80 -3.09
CA ARG A 421 -2.29 8.97 -2.03
C ARG A 421 -2.75 7.50 -2.09
N ASN A 422 -3.21 7.02 -3.24
CA ASN A 422 -3.66 5.64 -3.46
C ASN A 422 -2.50 4.68 -3.77
N ALA A 423 -1.40 4.83 -3.02
CA ALA A 423 -0.16 4.07 -3.16
C ALA A 423 -0.35 2.58 -2.92
#